data_AF-A0AAW9L2F5-F1
#
_entry.id   AF-A0AAW9L2F5-F1
#
_cell.length_a   1.000
_cell.length_b   1.000
_cell.length_c   1.000
_cell.angle_alpha   90.00
_cell.angle_beta   90.00
_cell.angle_gamma   90.00
#
_symmetry.space_group_name_H-M   'P 1'
#
loop_
_entity.id
_entity.type
_entity.pdbx_description
1 polymer ?
#
loop_
_entity_poly.entity_id
_entity_poly.type
_entity_poly.pdbx_seq_one_letter_code
_entity_poly.pdbx_strand_id
1 'polypeptide(L)' 'MPALIGLVAASHHAVEIVSNNSRAVLIPADEYAAWQETAYLFRSSENARRLLDAYERALTGSRART' A
#
# COMPACT_ATOMS: atom_id res chain seq x y z
N MET A 1 -24.06 10.31 -7.66
CA MET A 1 -23.08 9.23 -7.41
C MET A 1 -21.97 9.16 -8.47
N PRO A 2 -22.22 9.17 -9.80
CA PRO A 2 -21.13 9.02 -10.80
C PRO A 2 -20.07 10.13 -10.74
N ALA A 3 -20.50 11.37 -10.45
CA ALA A 3 -19.59 12.53 -10.35
C ALA A 3 -18.60 12.44 -9.17
N LEU A 4 -18.99 11.81 -8.06
CA LEU A 4 -18.11 11.67 -6.89
C LEU A 4 -17.00 10.63 -7.16
N ILE A 5 -17.35 9.52 -7.83
CA ILE A 5 -16.38 8.49 -8.22
C ILE A 5 -15.33 9.09 -9.16
N GLY A 6 -15.76 9.84 -10.18
CA GLY A 6 -14.85 10.50 -11.11
C GLY A 6 -13.92 11.51 -10.43
N LEU A 7 -14.44 12.29 -9.48
CA LEU A 7 -13.65 13.26 -8.72
C LEU A 7 -12.60 12.60 -7.83
N VAL A 8 -12.96 11.51 -7.14
CA VAL A 8 -12.02 10.76 -6.30
C VAL A 8 -10.95 10.09 -7.15
N ALA A 9 -11.33 9.47 -8.27
CA ALA A 9 -10.37 8.85 -9.19
C ALA A 9 -9.35 9.87 -9.72
N ALA A 10 -9.76 11.11 -9.98
CA ALA A 10 -8.86 12.16 -10.45
C ALA A 10 -7.99 12.80 -9.35
N SER A 11 -8.45 12.79 -8.08
CA SER A 11 -7.76 13.48 -7.00
C SER A 11 -6.66 12.68 -6.33
N HIS A 12 -6.60 11.35 -6.53
CA HIS A 12 -5.70 10.45 -5.80
C HIS A 12 -5.82 10.58 -4.27
N HIS A 13 -6.96 11.06 -3.77
CA HIS A 13 -7.20 11.29 -2.34
C HIS A 13 -8.42 10.52 -1.84
N ALA A 14 -8.27 9.92 -0.65
CA ALA A 14 -9.39 9.28 0.03
C ALA A 14 -10.39 10.33 0.52
N VAL A 15 -11.69 10.01 0.38
CA VAL A 15 -12.78 10.85 0.87
C VAL A 15 -13.59 10.07 1.89
N GLU A 16 -13.85 10.70 3.02
CA GLU A 16 -14.73 10.16 4.04
C GLU A 16 -16.19 10.56 3.78
N ILE A 17 -17.07 9.57 3.78
CA ILE A 17 -18.52 9.72 3.68
C ILE A 17 -19.09 9.48 5.07
N VAL A 18 -19.67 10.53 5.65
CA VAL A 18 -20.25 10.50 6.99
C VAL A 18 -21.77 10.55 6.89
N SER A 19 -22.44 9.66 7.63
CA SER A 19 -23.87 9.73 7.93
C SER A 19 -24.06 9.79 9.45
N ASN A 20 -25.28 10.12 9.90
CA ASN A 20 -25.57 10.28 11.33
C ASN A 20 -25.11 9.09 12.19
N ASN A 21 -25.13 7.85 11.66
CA ASN A 21 -24.77 6.64 12.41
C ASN A 21 -23.73 5.76 11.71
N SER A 22 -23.12 6.21 10.60
CA SER A 22 -22.15 5.40 9.87
C SER A 22 -21.09 6.23 9.17
N ARG A 23 -19.95 5.60 8.91
CA ARG A 23 -18.81 6.20 8.21
C ARG A 23 -18.30 5.19 7.20
N ALA A 24 -17.95 5.68 6.02
CA ALA A 24 -17.31 4.89 4.97
C ALA A 24 -16.22 5.73 4.31
N VAL A 25 -15.20 5.07 3.78
CA VAL A 25 -14.12 5.74 3.03
C VAL A 25 -14.18 5.28 1.59
N LEU A 26 -14.21 6.24 0.66
CA LEU A 26 -14.07 6.02 -0.77
C LEU A 26 -12.63 6.36 -1.15
N ILE A 27 -11.92 5.39 -1.76
CA ILE A 27 -10.52 5.51 -2.16
C ILE A 27 -10.42 5.15 -3.65
N PRO A 28 -9.55 5.81 -4.44
CA PRO A 28 -9.23 5.34 -5.79
C PRO A 28 -8.78 3.89 -5.78
N ALA A 29 -9.18 3.12 -6.79
CA ALA A 29 -8.90 1.68 -6.83
C ALA A 29 -7.38 1.38 -6.84
N ASP A 30 -6.60 2.17 -7.56
CA ASP A 30 -5.15 2.00 -7.66
C ASP A 30 -4.45 2.29 -6.33
N GLU A 31 -4.87 3.37 -5.64
CA GLU A 31 -4.37 3.70 -4.29
C GLU A 31 -4.75 2.62 -3.27
N TYR A 32 -5.96 2.08 -3.36
CA TYR A 32 -6.39 0.96 -2.52
C TYR A 32 -5.55 -0.30 -2.78
N ALA A 33 -5.27 -0.62 -4.04
CA ALA A 33 -4.44 -1.77 -4.41
C ALA A 33 -3.00 -1.63 -3.87
N ALA A 34 -2.38 -0.46 -4.03
CA ALA A 34 -1.05 -0.16 -3.49
C ALA A 34 -1.01 -0.26 -1.95
N TRP A 35 -2.07 0.22 -1.27
CA TRP A 35 -2.22 0.06 0.17
C TRP A 35 -2.40 -1.39 0.60
N GLN A 36 -3.18 -2.20 -0.15
CA GLN A 36 -3.31 -3.63 0.14
C GLN A 36 -2.00 -4.37 -0.05
N GLU A 37 -1.23 -4.07 -1.08
CA GLU A 37 0.10 -4.63 -1.31
C GLU A 37 1.06 -4.26 -0.16
N THR A 38 1.10 -2.98 0.21
CA THR A 38 1.92 -2.49 1.32
C THR A 38 1.49 -3.10 2.66
N ALA A 39 0.18 -3.16 2.93
CA ALA A 39 -0.36 -3.79 4.12
C ALA A 39 -0.08 -5.31 4.13
N TYR A 40 -0.11 -5.98 2.98
CA TYR A 40 0.25 -7.39 2.84
C TYR A 40 1.73 -7.63 3.12
N LEU A 41 2.61 -6.76 2.61
CA LEU A 41 4.04 -6.76 2.89
C LEU A 41 4.34 -6.54 4.39
N PHE A 42 3.63 -5.62 5.04
CA PHE A 42 3.78 -5.34 6.47
C PHE A 42 3.03 -6.32 7.40
N ARG A 43 2.05 -7.10 6.90
CA ARG A 43 1.29 -8.07 7.71
C ARG A 43 2.11 -9.27 8.16
N SER A 44 3.26 -9.50 7.55
CA SER A 44 4.20 -10.53 7.97
C SER A 44 5.55 -9.87 8.18
N SER A 45 5.79 -9.42 9.42
CA SER A 45 7.13 -8.99 9.88
C SER A 45 8.20 -10.03 9.53
N GLU A 46 7.82 -11.32 9.51
CA GLU A 46 8.64 -12.43 9.03
C GLU A 46 8.99 -12.28 7.54
N ASN A 47 8.04 -11.98 6.66
CA ASN A 47 8.31 -11.80 5.23
C ASN A 47 9.11 -10.53 4.95
N ALA A 48 8.82 -9.42 5.65
CA ALA A 48 9.61 -8.20 5.56
C ALA A 48 11.07 -8.44 5.99
N ARG A 49 11.27 -9.16 7.11
CA ARG A 49 12.61 -9.57 7.58
C ARG A 49 13.31 -10.47 6.57
N ARG A 50 12.61 -11.44 5.98
CA ARG A 50 13.19 -12.31 4.94
C ARG A 50 13.64 -11.55 3.69
N LEU A 51 12.88 -10.53 3.27
CA LEU A 51 13.24 -9.69 2.14
C LEU A 51 14.49 -8.85 2.43
N LEU A 52 14.55 -8.23 3.62
CA LEU A 52 15.72 -7.47 4.08
C LEU A 52 16.96 -8.36 4.22
N ASP A 53 16.83 -9.54 4.83
CA ASP A 53 17.93 -10.50 4.97
C ASP A 53 18.45 -10.99 3.61
N ALA A 54 17.58 -11.13 2.60
CA ALA A 54 17.98 -11.53 1.25
C ALA A 54 18.75 -10.40 0.53
N TYR A 55 18.29 -9.16 0.70
CA TYR A 55 18.93 -7.97 0.15
C TYR A 55 20.34 -7.76 0.74
N GLU A 56 20.50 -7.86 2.07
CA GLU A 56 21.80 -7.75 2.73
C GLU A 56 22.79 -8.84 2.27
N ARG A 57 22.31 -10.07 2.09
CA ARG A 57 23.11 -11.19 1.56
C ARG A 57 23.58 -10.94 0.12
N ALA A 58 22.73 -10.39 -0.73
CA ALA A 58 23.10 -10.03 -2.10
C ALA A 58 24.20 -8.93 -2.11
N LEU A 59 24.07 -7.92 -1.25
CA LEU A 59 25.04 -6.83 -1.12
C LEU A 59 26.41 -7.28 -0.58
N THR A 60 26.42 -8.16 0.42
CA THR A 60 27.65 -8.70 1.01
C THR A 60 28.32 -9.73 0.11
N GLY A 61 27.55 -10.59 -0.55
CA GLY A 61 28.06 -11.52 -1.56
C GLY A 61 28.63 -10.84 -2.80
N SER A 62 28.14 -9.64 -3.14
CA SER A 62 28.71 -8.82 -4.22
C SER A 62 30.04 -8.15 -3.82
N ARG A 63 30.23 -7.80 -2.54
CA ARG A 63 31.47 -7.18 -2.04
C ARG A 63 32.62 -8.16 -1.84
N ALA A 64 32.33 -9.42 -1.55
CA ALA A 64 33.36 -10.47 -1.38
C ALA A 64 33.94 -10.99 -2.70
N ARG A 65 33.40 -10.58 -3.86
CA ARG A 65 33.81 -10.99 -5.21
C ARG A 65 34.64 -9.93 -5.95
N THR A 66 35.08 -8.90 -5.24
CA THR A 66 36.04 -7.87 -5.67
C THR A 66 37.24 -7.94 -4.75
#